data_AF-A0A1H9R3Y3-F1
#
_entry.id   AF-A0A1H9R3Y3-F1
#
_cell.length_a   1.000
_cell.length_b   1.000
_cell.length_c   1.000
_cell.angle_alpha   90.00
_cell.angle_beta   90.00
_cell.angle_gamma   90.00
#
_symmetry.space_group_name_H-M   'P 1'
#
loop_
_entity.id
_entity.type
_entity.pdbx_description
1 polymer ?
#
loop_
_entity_poly.entity_id
_entity_poly.type
_entity_poly.pdbx_seq_one_letter_code
_entity_poly.pdbx_strand_id
1 'polypeptide(L)'
;MGTVGADISAIEIVEKHGDGSVIDDFILTMPPGSLAETIISACAEVPDVRVLWLSRYPDQWNIESDIEAINRMSKHRGRAAQILTDDATTVFRCEWAALVNRQTREVVHATDKAPEFTPAQIDALGDLSAPVRREMGADWMPDWGEVTVAGAPVDEQRTLLLGRQGGPAFLDSELFRLEHLASAAR
;
A
#
# COMPACT_ATOMS: atom_id res chain seq x y z
N MET A 1 23.63 2.71 -5.65
CA MET A 1 23.14 1.43 -5.06
C MET A 1 24.20 0.32 -5.13
N GLY A 2 24.64 -0.15 -6.30
CA GLY A 2 25.71 -1.15 -6.38
C GLY A 2 27.04 -0.74 -5.72
N THR A 3 27.33 0.56 -5.67
CA THR A 3 28.48 1.15 -4.96
C THR A 3 28.50 0.91 -3.46
N VAL A 4 27.34 0.64 -2.85
CA VAL A 4 27.21 0.36 -1.41
C VAL A 4 26.97 -1.13 -1.13
N GLY A 5 27.15 -1.98 -2.15
CA GLY A 5 27.02 -3.43 -2.04
C GLY A 5 25.57 -3.94 -1.94
N ALA A 6 24.57 -3.09 -2.19
CA ALA A 6 23.18 -3.52 -2.22
C ALA A 6 22.92 -4.39 -3.46
N ASP A 7 22.30 -5.55 -3.24
CA ASP A 7 21.87 -6.46 -4.30
C ASP A 7 20.41 -6.15 -4.67
N ILE A 8 20.11 -6.06 -5.96
CA ILE A 8 18.78 -5.69 -6.45
C ILE A 8 18.00 -6.98 -6.71
N SER A 9 17.04 -7.27 -5.84
CA SER A 9 16.17 -8.45 -5.95
C SER A 9 15.06 -8.22 -6.98
N ALA A 10 14.50 -7.01 -7.03
CA ALA A 10 13.46 -6.65 -7.99
C ALA A 10 13.47 -5.15 -8.31
N ILE A 11 12.94 -4.82 -9.49
CA ILE A 11 12.65 -3.45 -9.94
C ILE A 11 11.24 -3.42 -10.53
N GLU A 12 10.45 -2.41 -10.14
CA GLU A 12 9.11 -2.16 -10.66
C GLU A 12 9.03 -0.70 -11.10
N ILE A 13 8.61 -0.45 -12.35
CA ILE A 13 8.28 0.91 -12.79
C ILE A 13 6.87 1.20 -12.31
N VAL A 14 6.74 2.08 -11.31
CA VAL A 14 5.46 2.37 -10.67
C VAL A 14 4.71 3.46 -11.43
N GLU A 15 5.40 4.50 -11.88
CA GLU A 15 4.76 5.60 -12.60
C GLU A 15 5.69 6.22 -13.67
N LYS A 16 5.07 6.69 -14.75
CA LYS A 16 5.74 7.49 -15.78
C LYS A 16 4.98 8.79 -15.96
N HIS A 17 5.62 9.90 -15.63
CA HIS A 17 5.03 11.20 -15.79
C HIS A 17 5.22 11.72 -17.23
N GLY A 18 4.31 12.58 -17.68
CA GLY A 18 4.35 13.16 -19.02
C GLY A 18 5.52 14.13 -19.27
N ASP A 19 6.20 14.57 -18.21
CA ASP A 19 7.38 15.43 -18.25
C ASP A 19 8.70 14.64 -18.43
N GLY A 20 8.63 13.31 -18.52
CA GLY A 20 9.76 12.42 -18.71
C GLY A 20 10.38 11.88 -17.41
N SER A 21 9.85 12.26 -16.23
CA SER A 21 10.24 11.64 -14.97
C SER A 21 9.58 10.28 -14.76
N VAL A 22 10.25 9.40 -14.03
CA VAL A 22 9.76 8.06 -13.70
C VAL A 22 9.94 7.79 -12.20
N ILE A 23 8.99 7.06 -11.62
CA ILE A 23 9.10 6.55 -10.26
C ILE A 23 9.29 5.04 -10.36
N ASP A 24 10.46 4.59 -9.92
CA ASP A 24 10.83 3.18 -9.87
C ASP A 24 10.96 2.72 -8.41
N ASP A 25 10.34 1.59 -8.09
CA ASP A 25 10.50 0.92 -6.80
C ASP A 25 11.58 -0.16 -6.92
N PHE A 26 12.52 -0.13 -5.98
CA PHE A 26 13.61 -1.08 -5.87
C PHE A 26 13.46 -1.91 -4.60
N ILE A 27 13.63 -3.21 -4.74
CA ILE A 27 13.74 -4.12 -3.61
C ILE A 27 15.17 -4.61 -3.55
N LEU A 28 15.78 -4.35 -2.40
CA LEU A 28 17.20 -4.49 -2.22
C LEU A 28 17.48 -5.40 -1.02
N THR A 29 18.44 -6.30 -1.19
CA THR A 29 19.09 -6.95 -0.06
C THR A 29 20.34 -6.17 0.31
N MET A 30 20.36 -5.66 1.54
CA MET A 30 21.49 -4.89 2.05
C MET A 30 22.56 -5.83 2.64
N PRO A 31 23.86 -5.51 2.50
CA PRO A 31 24.91 -6.24 3.20
C PRO A 31 24.66 -6.24 4.72
N PRO A 32 25.04 -7.32 5.43
CA PRO A 32 24.91 -7.38 6.87
C PRO A 32 25.60 -6.20 7.56
N GLY A 33 24.89 -5.50 8.44
CA GLY A 33 25.41 -4.35 9.17
C GLY A 33 25.40 -3.02 8.42
N SER A 34 24.94 -2.99 7.16
CA SER A 34 24.73 -1.74 6.43
C SER A 34 23.57 -0.94 7.02
N LEU A 35 23.77 0.37 7.12
CA LEU A 35 22.73 1.32 7.48
C LEU A 35 21.88 1.64 6.25
N ALA A 36 20.59 1.88 6.46
CA ALA A 36 19.68 2.18 5.36
C ALA A 36 19.98 3.56 4.74
N GLU A 37 20.46 4.48 5.56
CA GLU A 37 20.89 5.82 5.19
C GLU A 37 22.00 5.81 4.13
N THR A 38 22.81 4.75 4.10
CA THR A 38 23.87 4.58 3.10
C THR A 38 23.32 4.49 1.68
N ILE A 39 22.11 3.93 1.49
CA ILE A 39 21.42 3.93 0.18
C ILE A 39 20.96 5.34 -0.19
N ILE A 40 20.39 6.06 0.77
CA ILE A 40 19.92 7.43 0.56
C ILE A 40 21.09 8.31 0.12
N SER A 41 22.23 8.23 0.81
CA SER A 41 23.45 8.96 0.43
C SER A 41 23.95 8.57 -0.97
N ALA A 42 24.01 7.29 -1.29
CA ALA A 42 24.49 6.84 -2.60
C ALA A 42 23.57 7.25 -3.76
N CYS A 43 22.25 7.30 -3.55
CA CYS A 43 21.31 7.78 -4.55
C CYS A 43 21.40 9.31 -4.72
N ALA A 44 21.65 10.05 -3.63
CA ALA A 44 21.82 11.51 -3.67
C ALA A 44 23.06 11.98 -4.44
N GLU A 45 24.05 11.11 -4.66
CA GLU A 45 25.22 11.40 -5.50
C GLU A 45 24.92 11.32 -7.01
N VAL A 46 23.79 10.72 -7.40
CA VAL A 46 23.40 10.59 -8.82
C VAL A 46 22.55 11.81 -9.22
N PRO A 47 22.95 12.58 -10.24
CA PRO A 47 22.16 13.71 -10.73
C PRO A 47 20.73 13.30 -11.06
N ASP A 48 19.78 14.16 -10.69
CA ASP A 48 18.34 14.02 -10.96
C ASP A 48 17.66 12.79 -10.32
N VAL A 49 18.34 12.07 -9.42
CA VAL A 49 17.77 10.95 -8.64
C VAL A 49 17.45 11.40 -7.21
N ARG A 50 16.27 10.99 -6.72
CA ARG A 50 15.83 11.26 -5.35
C ARG A 50 15.19 10.02 -4.76
N VAL A 51 15.51 9.72 -3.51
CA VAL A 51 14.81 8.69 -2.75
C VAL A 51 13.56 9.32 -2.16
N LEU A 52 12.39 8.91 -2.65
CA LEU A 52 11.11 9.39 -2.14
C LEU A 52 10.77 8.74 -0.80
N TRP A 53 11.08 7.46 -0.66
CA TRP A 53 10.75 6.68 0.53
C TRP A 53 11.68 5.48 0.67
N LEU A 54 11.88 5.05 1.91
CA LEU A 54 12.62 3.84 2.22
C LEU A 54 11.95 3.13 3.39
N SER A 55 11.68 1.84 3.18
CA SER A 55 11.05 0.96 4.17
C SER A 55 11.73 -0.40 4.19
N ARG A 56 11.60 -1.10 5.32
CA ARG A 56 12.13 -2.45 5.49
C ARG A 56 11.01 -3.46 5.30
N TYR A 57 11.22 -4.41 4.41
CA TYR A 57 10.31 -5.52 4.16
C TYR A 57 11.00 -6.85 4.44
N PRO A 58 10.27 -7.88 4.93
CA PRO A 58 10.78 -9.24 4.98
C PRO A 58 11.03 -9.80 3.56
N ASP A 59 11.92 -10.78 3.45
CA ASP A 59 12.56 -11.26 2.20
C ASP A 59 11.63 -11.85 1.11
N GLN A 60 10.30 -11.82 1.25
CA GLN A 60 9.34 -12.55 0.42
C GLN A 60 8.48 -11.66 -0.49
N TRP A 61 9.09 -10.70 -1.19
CA TRP A 61 8.40 -10.00 -2.27
C TRP A 61 8.61 -10.70 -3.62
N ASN A 62 7.53 -10.94 -4.36
CA ASN A 62 7.61 -11.40 -5.75
C ASN A 62 6.41 -10.84 -6.53
N ILE A 63 6.58 -10.49 -7.82
CA ILE A 63 5.48 -10.10 -8.75
C ILE A 63 4.36 -11.16 -8.79
N GLU A 64 4.67 -12.37 -8.34
CA GLU A 64 3.72 -13.45 -8.12
C GLU A 64 2.63 -13.10 -7.08
N SER A 65 2.82 -12.08 -6.21
CA SER A 65 1.87 -11.71 -5.14
C SER A 65 0.47 -11.38 -5.66
N ASP A 66 0.39 -10.64 -6.76
CA ASP A 66 -0.90 -10.19 -7.32
C ASP A 66 -1.63 -11.34 -7.98
N ILE A 67 -0.90 -12.14 -8.76
CA ILE A 67 -1.43 -13.34 -9.41
C ILE A 67 -1.83 -14.37 -8.35
N GLU A 68 -1.05 -14.52 -7.29
CA GLU A 68 -1.35 -15.41 -6.18
C GLU A 68 -2.60 -14.94 -5.42
N ALA A 69 -2.71 -13.65 -5.11
CA ALA A 69 -3.91 -13.07 -4.50
C ALA A 69 -5.14 -13.33 -5.38
N ILE A 70 -5.07 -13.05 -6.69
CA ILE A 70 -6.15 -13.34 -7.64
C ILE A 70 -6.51 -14.83 -7.65
N ASN A 71 -5.51 -15.71 -7.67
CA ASN A 71 -5.72 -17.15 -7.65
C ASN A 71 -6.39 -17.62 -6.35
N ARG A 72 -5.98 -17.08 -5.21
CA ARG A 72 -6.58 -17.40 -3.90
C ARG A 72 -8.01 -16.88 -3.80
N MET A 73 -8.26 -15.64 -4.22
CA MET A 73 -9.62 -15.08 -4.33
C MET A 73 -10.51 -15.94 -5.23
N SER A 74 -10.01 -16.34 -6.41
CA SER A 74 -10.75 -17.15 -7.37
C SER A 74 -11.13 -18.53 -6.83
N LYS A 75 -10.26 -19.15 -6.02
CA LYS A 75 -10.50 -20.43 -5.34
C LYS A 75 -11.52 -20.31 -4.19
N HIS A 76 -11.67 -19.12 -3.60
CA HIS A 76 -12.49 -18.88 -2.41
C HIS A 76 -13.38 -17.64 -2.57
N ARG A 77 -14.23 -17.60 -3.61
CA ARG A 77 -15.03 -16.41 -3.96
C ARG A 77 -15.82 -15.80 -2.79
N GLY A 78 -16.46 -16.65 -1.97
CA GLY A 78 -17.22 -16.17 -0.81
C GLY A 78 -16.39 -15.47 0.28
N ARG A 79 -15.05 -15.58 0.22
CA ARG A 79 -14.10 -14.91 1.10
C ARG A 79 -13.11 -14.02 0.36
N ALA A 80 -13.33 -13.73 -0.93
CA ALA A 80 -12.35 -13.05 -1.77
C ALA A 80 -11.98 -11.67 -1.20
N ALA A 81 -12.96 -10.89 -0.73
CA ALA A 81 -12.72 -9.61 -0.08
C ALA A 81 -11.84 -9.72 1.18
N GLN A 82 -12.07 -10.72 2.04
CA GLN A 82 -11.21 -10.92 3.22
C GLN A 82 -9.80 -11.36 2.82
N ILE A 83 -9.67 -12.25 1.84
CA ILE A 83 -8.37 -12.69 1.33
C ILE A 83 -7.58 -11.51 0.78
N LEU A 84 -8.20 -10.65 -0.04
CA LEU A 84 -7.55 -9.44 -0.55
C LEU A 84 -7.13 -8.51 0.59
N THR A 85 -7.96 -8.39 1.64
CA THR A 85 -7.62 -7.57 2.81
C THR A 85 -6.39 -8.12 3.54
N ASP A 86 -6.33 -9.44 3.76
CA ASP A 86 -5.19 -10.09 4.40
C ASP A 86 -3.91 -9.92 3.56
N ASP A 87 -4.05 -10.02 2.24
CA ASP A 87 -2.94 -9.93 1.29
C ASP A 87 -2.48 -8.49 1.02
N ALA A 88 -3.32 -7.50 1.31
CA ALA A 88 -3.10 -6.13 0.88
C ALA A 88 -1.81 -5.53 1.43
N THR A 89 -1.42 -5.85 2.66
CA THR A 89 -0.15 -5.37 3.24
C THR A 89 1.07 -5.83 2.45
N THR A 90 0.99 -7.04 1.88
CA THR A 90 2.02 -7.59 1.00
C THR A 90 1.88 -7.05 -0.41
N VAL A 91 0.69 -7.03 -1.00
CA VAL A 91 0.46 -6.61 -2.40
C VAL A 91 0.69 -5.11 -2.62
N PHE A 92 0.32 -4.27 -1.65
CA PHE A 92 0.34 -2.82 -1.77
C PHE A 92 1.37 -2.14 -0.87
N ARG A 93 2.27 -2.89 -0.23
CA ARG A 93 3.34 -2.29 0.60
C ARG A 93 2.77 -1.25 1.58
N CYS A 94 1.73 -1.65 2.30
CA CYS A 94 1.03 -0.82 3.27
C CYS A 94 1.05 -1.50 4.64
N GLU A 95 0.93 -0.71 5.70
CA GLU A 95 1.14 -1.16 7.07
C GLU A 95 -0.08 -1.90 7.60
N TRP A 96 -1.26 -1.55 7.10
CA TRP A 96 -2.53 -2.19 7.44
C TRP A 96 -3.54 -2.13 6.30
N ALA A 97 -4.54 -3.01 6.39
CA ALA A 97 -5.73 -2.98 5.57
C ALA A 97 -6.99 -3.31 6.37
N ALA A 98 -8.11 -2.70 5.98
CA ALA A 98 -9.42 -2.91 6.61
C ALA A 98 -10.54 -2.90 5.57
N LEU A 99 -11.41 -3.90 5.61
CA LEU A 99 -12.64 -3.97 4.84
C LEU A 99 -13.77 -3.36 5.68
N VAL A 100 -14.33 -2.24 5.23
CA VAL A 100 -15.39 -1.53 5.95
C VAL A 100 -16.73 -1.64 5.24
N ASN A 101 -17.81 -1.75 6.02
CA ASN A 101 -19.17 -1.61 5.53
C ASN A 101 -19.58 -0.13 5.56
N ARG A 102 -19.89 0.44 4.38
CA ARG A 102 -20.24 1.86 4.20
C ARG A 102 -21.54 2.25 4.87
N GLN A 103 -22.49 1.32 5.01
CA GLN A 103 -23.80 1.60 5.60
C GLN A 103 -23.75 1.56 7.12
N THR A 104 -23.12 0.53 7.69
CA THR A 104 -23.04 0.37 9.15
C THR A 104 -21.88 1.15 9.76
N ARG A 105 -20.88 1.55 8.95
CA ARG A 105 -19.62 2.17 9.39
C ARG A 105 -18.85 1.26 10.35
N GLU A 106 -18.83 -0.02 10.03
CA GLU A 106 -18.17 -1.04 10.81
C GLU A 106 -17.07 -1.70 10.00
N VAL A 107 -16.00 -2.10 10.68
CA VAL A 107 -14.97 -2.95 10.10
C VAL A 107 -15.50 -4.37 10.04
N VAL A 108 -15.59 -4.92 8.83
CA VAL A 108 -16.04 -6.29 8.56
C VAL A 108 -14.90 -7.29 8.72
N HIS A 109 -13.70 -6.88 8.31
CA HIS A 109 -12.48 -7.69 8.38
C HIS A 109 -11.26 -6.75 8.33
N ALA A 110 -10.18 -7.09 9.03
CA ALA A 110 -8.99 -6.24 9.08
C ALA A 110 -7.74 -7.09 9.32
N THR A 111 -6.60 -6.58 8.87
CA THR A 111 -5.28 -7.13 9.24
C THR A 111 -4.97 -6.83 10.70
N ASP A 112 -4.09 -7.61 11.33
CA ASP A 112 -3.72 -7.47 12.76
C ASP A 112 -3.26 -6.07 13.17
N LYS A 113 -2.64 -5.33 12.24
CA LYS A 113 -2.13 -3.97 12.48
C LYS A 113 -3.14 -2.87 12.16
N ALA A 114 -4.35 -3.21 11.70
CA ALA A 114 -5.35 -2.20 11.40
C ALA A 114 -5.78 -1.47 12.68
N PRO A 115 -5.99 -0.14 12.59
CA PRO A 115 -6.50 0.61 13.72
C PRO A 115 -7.92 0.16 14.08
N GLU A 116 -8.28 0.30 15.36
CA GLU A 116 -9.66 0.19 15.78
C GLU A 116 -10.43 1.43 15.32
N PHE A 117 -11.23 1.28 14.27
CA PHE A 117 -12.02 2.37 13.72
C PHE A 117 -13.27 2.64 14.55
N THR A 118 -13.50 3.92 14.84
CA THR A 118 -14.83 4.43 15.22
C THR A 118 -15.63 4.82 13.97
N PRO A 119 -16.98 4.86 14.04
CA PRO A 119 -17.81 5.34 12.93
C PRO A 119 -17.43 6.76 12.46
N ALA A 120 -17.06 7.65 13.39
CA ALA A 120 -16.65 9.01 13.07
C ALA A 120 -15.34 9.05 12.24
N GLN A 121 -14.40 8.14 12.52
CA GLN A 121 -13.15 8.03 11.75
C GLN A 121 -13.39 7.51 10.34
N ILE A 122 -14.35 6.59 10.16
CA ILE A 122 -14.75 6.13 8.83
C ILE A 122 -15.45 7.25 8.06
N ASP A 123 -16.37 7.97 8.70
CA ASP A 123 -17.07 9.11 8.08
C ASP A 123 -16.10 10.23 7.66
N ALA A 124 -15.01 10.43 8.41
CA ALA A 124 -13.98 11.43 8.09
C ALA A 124 -13.24 11.15 6.76
N LEU A 125 -13.26 9.91 6.26
CA LEU A 125 -12.68 9.56 4.95
C LEU A 125 -13.57 10.03 3.78
N GLY A 126 -14.81 10.45 4.07
CA GLY A 126 -15.77 10.96 3.11
C GLY A 126 -16.47 9.87 2.31
N ASP A 127 -16.81 10.15 1.06
CA ASP A 127 -17.50 9.19 0.20
C ASP A 127 -16.57 8.04 -0.20
N LEU A 128 -16.90 6.83 0.26
CA LEU A 128 -16.17 5.59 -0.01
C LEU A 128 -16.79 4.75 -1.14
N SER A 129 -17.79 5.28 -1.85
CA SER A 129 -18.47 4.59 -2.97
C SER A 129 -17.69 4.62 -4.30
N ALA A 130 -16.57 5.34 -4.34
CA ALA A 130 -15.62 5.39 -5.45
C ALA A 130 -14.17 5.20 -4.92
N PRO A 131 -13.19 4.94 -5.80
CA PRO A 131 -11.79 4.95 -5.39
C PRO A 131 -11.38 6.30 -4.78
N VAL A 132 -10.67 6.25 -3.66
CA VAL A 132 -10.26 7.45 -2.91
C VAL A 132 -8.81 7.39 -2.47
N ARG A 133 -8.22 8.58 -2.31
CA ARG A 133 -6.97 8.83 -1.63
C ARG A 133 -7.18 9.99 -0.65
N ARG A 134 -6.71 9.83 0.58
CA ARG A 134 -6.84 10.82 1.66
C ARG A 134 -5.53 10.94 2.41
N GLU A 135 -5.15 12.17 2.71
CA GLU A 135 -4.11 12.46 3.68
C GLU A 135 -4.80 12.86 4.98
N MET A 136 -4.60 12.06 6.01
CA MET A 136 -5.21 12.23 7.31
C MET A 136 -4.18 12.78 8.28
N GLY A 137 -4.54 13.86 8.98
CA GLY A 137 -3.70 14.47 10.00
C GLY A 137 -3.56 13.60 11.24
N ALA A 138 -2.60 13.95 12.10
CA ALA A 138 -2.33 13.26 13.36
C ALA A 138 -3.49 13.25 14.36
N ASP A 139 -4.51 14.07 14.15
CA ASP A 139 -5.74 14.15 14.94
C ASP A 139 -6.79 13.11 14.53
N TRP A 140 -6.65 12.48 13.36
CA TRP A 140 -7.61 11.47 12.90
C TRP A 140 -7.58 10.20 13.76
N MET A 141 -6.38 9.72 14.11
CA MET A 141 -6.18 8.51 14.90
C MET A 141 -5.12 8.74 15.99
N PRO A 142 -5.44 8.45 17.27
CA PRO A 142 -4.47 8.59 18.37
C PRO A 142 -3.23 7.74 18.14
N ASP A 143 -2.03 8.32 18.33
CA ASP A 143 -0.72 7.64 18.22
C ASP A 143 -0.30 7.18 16.81
N TRP A 144 -1.11 7.46 15.79
CA TRP A 144 -0.80 7.11 14.39
C TRP A 144 -0.04 8.20 13.63
N GLY A 145 -0.08 9.45 14.08
CA GLY A 145 0.50 10.57 13.33
C GLY A 145 -0.18 10.75 11.97
N GLU A 146 0.53 11.31 11.00
CA GLU A 146 0.00 11.49 9.64
C GLU A 146 -0.08 10.16 8.90
N VAL A 147 -1.24 9.89 8.31
CA VAL A 147 -1.53 8.64 7.60
C VAL A 147 -2.10 8.95 6.22
N THR A 148 -1.54 8.36 5.17
CA THR A 148 -2.22 8.32 3.88
C THR A 148 -3.11 7.09 3.82
N VAL A 149 -4.36 7.29 3.44
CA VAL A 149 -5.34 6.22 3.22
C VAL A 149 -5.71 6.15 1.74
N ALA A 150 -5.65 4.97 1.16
CA ALA A 150 -6.29 4.66 -0.12
C ALA A 150 -7.48 3.75 0.11
N GLY A 151 -8.50 3.86 -0.74
CA GLY A 151 -9.67 3.00 -0.65
C GLY A 151 -10.25 2.68 -2.02
N ALA A 152 -10.77 1.46 -2.18
CA ALA A 152 -11.53 1.07 -3.35
C ALA A 152 -12.77 0.26 -2.99
N PRO A 153 -13.95 0.57 -3.59
CA PRO A 153 -15.14 -0.24 -3.45
C PRO A 153 -14.89 -1.68 -3.90
N VAL A 154 -15.10 -2.64 -3.01
CA VAL A 154 -15.16 -4.05 -3.40
C VAL A 154 -16.52 -4.30 -4.03
N ASP A 155 -17.60 -3.90 -3.36
CA ASP A 155 -18.99 -4.02 -3.85
C ASP A 155 -19.86 -2.81 -3.47
N GLU A 156 -21.19 -2.98 -3.53
CA GLU A 156 -22.20 -1.95 -3.21
C GLU A 156 -22.24 -1.54 -1.72
N GLN A 157 -21.69 -2.35 -0.82
CA GLN A 157 -21.70 -2.10 0.62
C GLN A 157 -20.31 -1.96 1.21
N ARG A 158 -19.30 -2.60 0.61
CA ARG A 158 -17.98 -2.74 1.22
C ARG A 158 -16.90 -2.02 0.43
N THR A 159 -15.98 -1.40 1.17
CA THR A 159 -14.78 -0.73 0.64
C THR A 159 -13.56 -1.27 1.36
N LEU A 160 -12.52 -1.63 0.60
CA LEU A 160 -11.21 -1.97 1.16
C LEU A 160 -10.44 -0.68 1.36
N LEU A 161 -9.90 -0.47 2.56
CA LEU A 161 -9.04 0.64 2.95
C LEU A 161 -7.63 0.12 3.21
N LEU A 162 -6.63 0.86 2.73
CA LEU A 162 -5.21 0.64 2.94
C LEU A 162 -4.61 1.88 3.61
N GLY A 163 -3.70 1.71 4.56
CA GLY A 163 -3.03 2.83 5.20
C GLY A 163 -1.51 2.74 5.17
N ARG A 164 -0.87 3.90 4.97
CA ARG A 164 0.57 4.11 5.11
C ARG A 164 0.87 5.19 6.12
N GLN A 165 1.80 4.95 7.04
CA GLN A 165 2.19 5.90 8.08
C GLN A 165 3.52 6.55 7.70
N GLY A 166 3.50 7.86 7.42
CA GLY A 166 4.72 8.61 7.03
C GLY A 166 5.37 8.20 5.69
N GLY A 167 4.72 7.34 4.91
CA GLY A 167 5.09 7.01 3.53
C GLY A 167 4.54 8.04 2.53
N PRO A 168 4.98 7.98 1.26
CA PRO A 168 4.43 8.84 0.22
C PRO A 168 2.95 8.52 0.02
N ALA A 169 2.21 9.50 -0.49
CA ALA A 169 0.85 9.27 -0.89
C ALA A 169 0.79 8.10 -1.90
N PHE A 170 -0.24 7.27 -1.83
CA PHE A 170 -0.46 6.21 -2.81
C PHE A 170 -0.41 6.81 -4.22
N LEU A 171 0.25 6.15 -5.16
CA LEU A 171 0.36 6.65 -6.53
C LEU A 171 -0.92 6.35 -7.34
N ASP A 172 -1.07 7.00 -8.49
CA ASP A 172 -2.24 6.78 -9.36
C ASP A 172 -2.28 5.32 -9.84
N SER A 173 -1.14 4.77 -10.25
CA SER A 173 -1.01 3.38 -10.67
C SER A 173 -1.37 2.38 -9.55
N GLU A 174 -1.01 2.68 -8.30
CA GLU A 174 -1.38 1.85 -7.15
C GLU A 174 -2.89 1.88 -6.89
N LEU A 175 -3.52 3.05 -7.03
CA LEU A 175 -4.97 3.19 -6.87
C LEU A 175 -5.73 2.44 -7.99
N PHE A 176 -5.27 2.53 -9.23
CA PHE A 176 -5.82 1.76 -10.35
C PHE A 176 -5.67 0.25 -10.11
N ARG A 177 -4.52 -0.19 -9.60
CA ARG A 177 -4.28 -1.60 -9.25
C ARG A 177 -5.18 -2.07 -8.11
N LEU A 178 -5.39 -1.24 -7.09
CA LEU A 178 -6.31 -1.49 -5.99
C LEU A 178 -7.75 -1.63 -6.48
N GLU A 179 -8.21 -0.74 -7.35
CA GLU A 179 -9.54 -0.82 -7.96
C GLU A 179 -9.71 -2.11 -8.77
N HIS A 180 -8.70 -2.49 -9.56
CA HIS A 180 -8.73 -3.71 -10.36
C HIS A 180 -8.85 -4.97 -9.48
N LEU A 181 -8.01 -5.09 -8.44
CA LEU A 181 -8.05 -6.22 -7.52
C LEU A 181 -9.32 -6.25 -6.67
N ALA A 182 -9.80 -5.09 -6.20
CA ALA A 182 -11.06 -4.99 -5.45
C ALA A 182 -12.27 -5.42 -6.30
N SER A 183 -12.30 -5.06 -7.59
CA SER A 183 -13.32 -5.51 -8.53
C SER A 183 -13.33 -7.03 -8.72
N ALA A 184 -12.16 -7.67 -8.71
CA ALA A 184 -12.03 -9.12 -8.78
C ALA A 184 -12.44 -9.85 -7.48
N ALA A 185 -12.55 -9.12 -6.36
CA ALA A 185 -12.93 -9.64 -5.04
C ALA A 185 -14.45 -9.65 -4.76
N ARG A 186 -15.28 -9.27 -5.74
CA ARG A 186 -16.75 -9.21 -5.66
C ARG A 186 -17.42 -10.56 -5.43
#